data_AF-A0A7L8CU16-F1
#
_entry.id   AF-A0A7L8CU16-F1
#
_cell.length_a   1.000
_cell.length_b   1.000
_cell.length_c   1.000
_cell.angle_alpha   90.00
_cell.angle_beta   90.00
_cell.angle_gamma   90.00
#
_symmetry.space_group_name_H-M   'P 1'
#
loop_
_entity.id
_entity.type
_entity.pdbx_description
1 polymer ?
#
loop_
_entity_poly.entity_id
_entity_poly.type
_entity_poly.pdbx_seq_one_letter_code
_entity_poly.pdbx_strand_id
1 'polypeptide(L)'
;MPHLLRNVIAVVLGFAVGSTVNLALVTLGPALIPPPAGVDVTSAEGLASGIHLFEPRHFVMPFLAHAVGTFAGALVACLVAASHRAKLGHAIGVIFLCGGVAASLMIPAPVWFIAVDLLVAYLPMAWWATRIGARLQAGKAAPATP
;
A
#
# COMPACT_ATOMS: atom_id res chain seq x y z
N MET A 1 1.79 27.68 -9.43
CA MET A 1 0.94 26.52 -9.79
C MET A 1 -0.34 26.59 -8.97
N PRO A 2 -1.54 26.49 -9.58
CA PRO A 2 -2.80 26.46 -8.84
C PRO A 2 -2.83 25.34 -7.82
N HIS A 3 -3.44 25.57 -6.65
CA HIS A 3 -3.52 24.57 -5.57
C HIS A 3 -4.21 23.28 -6.04
N LEU A 4 -5.24 23.38 -6.88
CA LEU A 4 -5.94 22.23 -7.45
C LEU A 4 -4.99 21.35 -8.26
N LEU A 5 -4.23 21.92 -9.19
CA LEU A 5 -3.29 21.17 -10.02
C LEU A 5 -2.24 20.45 -9.17
N ARG A 6 -1.70 21.13 -8.15
CA ARG A 6 -0.75 20.52 -7.21
C ARG A 6 -1.35 19.36 -6.42
N ASN A 7 -2.60 19.46 -6.00
CA ASN A 7 -3.30 18.41 -5.27
C ASN A 7 -3.61 17.20 -6.16
N VAL A 8 -3.98 17.42 -7.42
CA VAL A 8 -4.14 16.33 -8.41
C VAL A 8 -2.81 15.61 -8.63
N ILE A 9 -1.72 16.36 -8.83
CA ILE A 9 -0.37 15.80 -8.95
C ILE A 9 0.00 15.00 -7.70
N ALA A 10 -0.36 15.49 -6.50
CA ALA A 10 -0.09 14.78 -5.25
C ALA A 10 -0.78 13.41 -5.19
N VAL A 11 -2.04 13.31 -5.66
CA VAL A 11 -2.76 12.04 -5.73
C VAL A 11 -2.14 11.11 -6.78
N VAL A 12 -1.85 11.62 -7.98
CA VAL A 12 -1.25 10.83 -9.06
C VAL A 12 0.13 10.28 -8.64
N LEU A 13 0.98 11.13 -8.07
CA LEU A 13 2.30 10.71 -7.58
C LEU A 13 2.18 9.76 -6.39
N GLY A 14 1.26 10.01 -5.46
CA GLY A 14 1.00 9.12 -4.34
C GLY A 14 0.60 7.72 -4.82
N PHE A 15 -0.35 7.64 -5.75
CA PHE A 15 -0.76 6.38 -6.35
C PHE A 15 0.40 5.69 -7.07
N ALA A 16 1.13 6.41 -7.93
CA ALA A 16 2.25 5.84 -8.70
C ALA A 16 3.36 5.30 -7.79
N VAL A 17 3.76 6.06 -6.77
CA VAL A 17 4.81 5.62 -5.83
C VAL A 17 4.33 4.43 -5.01
N GLY A 18 3.13 4.48 -4.45
CA GLY A 18 2.59 3.38 -3.67
C GLY A 18 2.49 2.08 -4.48
N SER A 19 2.04 2.18 -5.74
CA SER A 19 1.92 1.04 -6.65
C SER A 19 3.28 0.49 -7.04
N THR A 20 4.28 1.36 -7.22
CA THR A 20 5.67 0.95 -7.49
C THR A 20 6.25 0.17 -6.31
N VAL A 21 6.05 0.65 -5.08
CA VAL A 21 6.50 -0.04 -3.86
C VAL A 21 5.80 -1.38 -3.69
N ASN A 22 4.49 -1.43 -3.92
CA ASN A 22 3.71 -2.66 -3.90
C ASN A 22 4.28 -3.67 -4.92
N LEU A 23 4.39 -3.26 -6.20
CA LEU A 23 4.89 -4.13 -7.27
C LEU A 23 6.30 -4.65 -6.98
N ALA A 24 7.19 -3.79 -6.46
CA ALA A 24 8.53 -4.19 -6.07
C ALA A 24 8.51 -5.29 -5.01
N LEU A 25 7.68 -5.16 -3.98
CA LEU A 25 7.56 -6.15 -2.91
C LEU A 25 6.93 -7.46 -3.39
N VAL A 26 5.91 -7.41 -4.27
CA VAL A 26 5.33 -8.60 -4.90
C VAL A 26 6.34 -9.32 -5.78
N THR A 27 7.14 -8.58 -6.55
CA THR A 27 8.09 -9.16 -7.51
C THR A 27 9.33 -9.74 -6.83
N LEU A 28 9.85 -9.05 -5.81
CA LEU A 28 11.05 -9.49 -5.08
C LEU A 28 10.71 -10.48 -3.96
N GLY A 29 9.45 -10.52 -3.50
CA GLY A 29 9.00 -11.37 -2.41
C GLY A 29 9.32 -12.86 -2.59
N PRO A 30 9.03 -13.47 -3.76
CA PRO A 30 9.35 -14.88 -4.02
C PRO A 30 10.84 -15.23 -3.90
N ALA A 31 11.75 -14.27 -4.07
CA ALA A 31 13.18 -14.50 -3.85
C ALA A 31 13.56 -14.58 -2.36
N LEU A 32 12.76 -13.97 -1.48
CA LEU A 32 12.95 -13.97 -0.03
C LEU A 32 12.13 -15.07 0.66
N ILE A 33 10.90 -15.29 0.22
CA ILE A 33 10.00 -16.33 0.68
C ILE A 33 9.56 -17.13 -0.55
N PRO A 34 10.28 -18.21 -0.88
CA PRO A 34 9.96 -19.04 -2.03
C PRO A 34 8.52 -19.57 -1.95
N PRO A 35 7.82 -19.69 -3.09
CA PRO A 35 6.52 -20.33 -3.12
C PRO A 35 6.66 -21.82 -2.76
N PRO A 36 5.56 -22.48 -2.37
CA PRO A 36 5.55 -23.93 -2.17
C PRO A 36 6.03 -24.66 -3.44
N ALA A 37 6.73 -25.78 -3.25
CA ALA A 37 7.29 -26.56 -4.36
C ALA A 37 6.19 -26.97 -5.35
N GLY A 38 6.43 -26.71 -6.64
CA GLY A 38 5.50 -27.07 -7.72
C GLY A 38 4.31 -26.13 -7.89
N VAL A 39 4.21 -25.04 -7.12
CA VAL A 39 3.17 -24.02 -7.33
C VAL A 39 3.66 -22.91 -8.25
N ASP A 40 2.95 -22.75 -9.37
CA ASP A 40 3.10 -21.57 -10.21
C ASP A 40 2.28 -20.40 -9.64
N VAL A 41 2.98 -19.38 -9.15
CA VAL A 41 2.37 -18.16 -8.58
C VAL A 41 2.20 -17.04 -9.61
N THR A 42 2.52 -17.29 -10.87
CA THR A 42 2.41 -16.32 -11.96
C THR A 42 1.11 -16.46 -12.76
N SER A 43 0.36 -17.55 -12.56
CA SER A 43 -0.96 -17.80 -13.15
C SER A 43 -2.06 -17.88 -12.09
N ALA A 44 -3.28 -17.49 -12.47
CA ALA A 44 -4.43 -17.58 -11.57
C ALA A 44 -4.78 -19.04 -11.27
N GLU A 45 -4.65 -19.92 -12.26
CA GLU A 45 -4.88 -21.37 -12.15
C GLU A 45 -3.85 -22.05 -11.23
N GLY A 46 -2.56 -21.70 -11.39
CA GLY A 46 -1.49 -22.21 -10.54
C GLY A 46 -1.69 -21.80 -9.09
N LEU A 47 -2.05 -20.54 -8.84
CA LEU A 47 -2.32 -20.06 -7.49
C LEU A 47 -3.56 -20.72 -6.88
N ALA A 48 -4.66 -20.83 -7.62
CA ALA A 48 -5.89 -21.45 -7.14
C ALA A 48 -5.69 -22.93 -6.79
N SER A 49 -4.97 -23.68 -7.64
CA SER A 49 -4.68 -25.09 -7.39
C SER A 49 -3.66 -25.28 -6.26
N GLY A 50 -2.72 -24.36 -6.06
CA GLY A 50 -1.65 -24.46 -5.06
C GLY A 50 -1.93 -23.78 -3.70
N ILE A 51 -3.00 -22.99 -3.57
CA ILE A 51 -3.22 -22.15 -2.37
C ILE A 51 -3.30 -22.95 -1.07
N HIS A 52 -3.76 -24.20 -1.12
CA HIS A 52 -3.85 -25.10 0.03
C HIS A 52 -2.47 -25.53 0.57
N LEU A 53 -1.41 -25.36 -0.23
CA LEU A 53 -0.02 -25.61 0.17
C LEU A 53 0.63 -24.38 0.82
N PHE A 54 -0.04 -23.22 0.83
CA PHE A 54 0.52 -22.00 1.39
C PHE A 54 0.47 -22.02 2.92
N GLU A 55 1.64 -21.96 3.53
CA GLU A 55 1.81 -21.62 4.94
C GLU A 55 1.68 -20.10 5.20
N PRO A 56 1.40 -19.67 6.45
CA PRO A 56 1.30 -18.25 6.81
C PRO A 56 2.47 -17.36 6.35
N ARG A 57 3.70 -17.90 6.29
CA ARG A 57 4.87 -17.14 5.83
C ARG A 57 4.73 -16.60 4.39
N HIS A 58 4.03 -17.31 3.51
CA HIS A 58 3.89 -16.92 2.10
C HIS A 58 2.99 -15.69 1.92
N PHE A 59 2.23 -15.33 2.95
CA PHE A 59 1.34 -14.15 2.96
C PHE A 59 2.01 -12.89 3.51
N VAL A 60 3.22 -13.00 4.07
CA VAL A 60 3.96 -11.87 4.63
C VAL A 60 4.30 -10.85 3.55
N MET A 61 4.84 -11.30 2.41
CA MET A 61 5.23 -10.38 1.32
C MET A 61 4.02 -9.68 0.66
N PRO A 62 2.91 -10.37 0.35
CA PRO A 62 1.67 -9.71 -0.08
C PRO A 62 1.15 -8.67 0.92
N PHE A 63 1.08 -9.01 2.21
CA PHE A 63 0.67 -8.06 3.24
C PHE A 63 1.57 -6.83 3.28
N LEU A 64 2.88 -7.02 3.24
CA LEU A 64 3.84 -5.91 3.23
C LEU A 64 3.72 -5.08 1.95
N ALA A 65 3.49 -5.69 0.80
CA ALA A 65 3.25 -4.98 -0.46
C ALA A 65 2.05 -4.05 -0.35
N HIS A 66 0.95 -4.53 0.24
CA HIS A 66 -0.26 -3.74 0.47
C HIS A 66 -0.02 -2.65 1.51
N ALA A 67 0.55 -3.00 2.66
CA ALA A 67 0.74 -2.11 3.79
C ALA A 67 1.74 -0.98 3.49
N VAL A 68 2.95 -1.35 3.06
CA VAL A 68 4.03 -0.40 2.78
C VAL A 68 3.73 0.39 1.51
N GLY A 69 3.12 -0.24 0.50
CA GLY A 69 2.65 0.45 -0.70
C GLY A 69 1.63 1.54 -0.36
N THR A 70 0.61 1.22 0.43
CA THR A 70 -0.39 2.20 0.87
C THR A 70 0.24 3.32 1.69
N PHE A 71 1.09 2.97 2.65
CA PHE A 71 1.80 3.94 3.48
C PHE A 71 2.64 4.91 2.65
N ALA A 72 3.47 4.39 1.75
CA ALA A 72 4.36 5.19 0.91
C ALA A 72 3.56 6.14 0.01
N GLY A 73 2.51 5.62 -0.65
CA GLY A 73 1.67 6.44 -1.51
C GLY A 73 0.91 7.53 -0.74
N ALA A 74 0.33 7.20 0.40
CA ALA A 74 -0.38 8.15 1.24
C ALA A 74 0.56 9.23 1.81
N LEU A 75 1.79 8.85 2.17
CA LEU A 75 2.81 9.77 2.66
C LEU A 75 3.24 10.75 1.56
N VAL A 76 3.51 10.26 0.35
CA VAL A 76 3.84 11.10 -0.81
C VAL A 76 2.72 12.08 -1.13
N ALA A 77 1.47 11.61 -1.18
CA ALA A 77 0.32 12.50 -1.39
C ALA A 77 0.23 13.59 -0.30
N CYS A 78 0.45 13.24 0.97
CA CYS A 78 0.46 14.18 2.08
C CYS A 78 1.58 15.24 1.97
N LEU A 79 2.76 14.85 1.49
CA LEU A 79 3.93 15.74 1.41
C LEU A 79 3.90 16.66 0.18
N VAL A 80 3.31 16.20 -0.92
CA VAL A 80 3.24 16.97 -2.18
C VAL A 80 2.06 17.94 -2.16
N ALA A 81 0.95 17.58 -1.54
CA ALA A 81 -0.29 18.35 -1.55
C ALA A 81 -0.14 19.80 -1.04
N ALA A 82 -0.77 20.73 -1.77
CA ALA A 82 -0.84 22.14 -1.39
C ALA A 82 -1.78 22.36 -0.21
N SER A 83 -2.92 21.67 -0.20
CA SER A 83 -3.97 21.76 0.82
C SER A 83 -4.63 20.39 1.03
N HIS A 84 -5.48 20.27 2.06
CA HIS A 84 -6.22 19.04 2.37
C HIS A 84 -5.34 17.79 2.49
N ARG A 85 -4.08 17.96 2.91
CA ARG A 85 -3.02 16.94 2.86
C ARG A 85 -3.45 15.62 3.49
N ALA A 86 -4.01 15.67 4.70
CA ALA A 86 -4.53 14.50 5.37
C ALA A 86 -5.67 13.83 4.58
N LYS A 87 -6.63 14.60 4.06
CA LYS A 87 -7.74 14.05 3.25
C LYS A 87 -7.21 13.34 2.00
N LEU A 88 -6.21 13.90 1.33
CA LEU A 88 -5.59 13.28 0.15
C LEU A 88 -4.80 12.02 0.50
N GLY A 89 -4.12 11.99 1.66
CA GLY A 89 -3.52 10.75 2.18
C GLY A 89 -4.54 9.64 2.43
N HIS A 90 -5.69 9.96 3.04
CA HIS A 90 -6.78 8.99 3.24
C HIS A 90 -7.41 8.57 1.90
N ALA A 91 -7.51 9.47 0.92
CA ALA A 91 -7.99 9.13 -0.42
C ALA A 91 -7.11 8.07 -1.08
N ILE A 92 -5.79 8.15 -0.95
CA ILE A 92 -4.88 7.07 -1.39
C ILE A 92 -5.17 5.76 -0.65
N GLY A 93 -5.37 5.82 0.67
CA GLY A 93 -5.75 4.64 1.46
C GLY A 93 -7.03 3.96 0.96
N VAL A 94 -8.06 4.75 0.62
CA VAL A 94 -9.31 4.23 0.04
C VAL A 94 -9.08 3.64 -1.34
N ILE A 95 -8.29 4.29 -2.21
CA ILE A 95 -7.96 3.75 -3.54
C ILE A 95 -7.28 2.38 -3.42
N PHE A 96 -6.29 2.26 -2.51
CA PHE A 96 -5.60 0.99 -2.28
C PHE A 96 -6.52 -0.05 -1.64
N LEU A 97 -7.40 0.33 -0.70
CA LEU A 97 -8.40 -0.57 -0.14
C LEU A 97 -9.33 -1.12 -1.22
N CYS A 98 -9.80 -0.28 -2.15
CA CYS A 98 -10.61 -0.76 -3.28
C CYS A 98 -9.84 -1.79 -4.12
N GLY A 99 -8.54 -1.54 -4.37
CA GLY A 99 -7.66 -2.51 -5.02
C GLY A 99 -7.50 -3.81 -4.22
N GLY A 100 -7.37 -3.73 -2.90
CA GLY A 100 -7.31 -4.87 -2.00
C GLY A 100 -8.58 -5.71 -1.98
N VAL A 101 -9.73 -5.06 -1.91
CA VAL A 101 -11.03 -5.73 -2.03
C VAL A 101 -11.14 -6.43 -3.37
N ALA A 102 -10.80 -5.76 -4.48
CA ALA A 102 -10.79 -6.39 -5.80
C ALA A 102 -9.85 -7.61 -5.85
N ALA A 103 -8.63 -7.49 -5.32
CA ALA A 103 -7.68 -8.60 -5.24
C ALA A 103 -8.23 -9.77 -4.43
N SER A 104 -8.88 -9.53 -3.28
CA SER A 104 -9.47 -10.58 -2.44
C SER A 104 -10.61 -11.36 -3.11
N LEU A 105 -11.27 -10.74 -4.10
CA LEU A 105 -12.32 -11.38 -4.90
C LEU A 105 -11.75 -12.16 -6.10
N MET A 106 -10.55 -11.80 -6.55
CA MET A 106 -9.91 -12.37 -7.74
C MET A 106 -8.88 -13.47 -7.39
N ILE A 107 -8.26 -13.38 -6.23
CA ILE A 107 -7.11 -14.18 -5.82
C ILE A 107 -7.52 -15.00 -4.58
N PRO A 108 -7.60 -16.34 -4.69
CA PRO A 108 -7.91 -17.19 -3.55
C PRO A 108 -6.91 -16.99 -2.41
N ALA A 109 -7.43 -16.76 -1.19
CA ALA A 109 -6.63 -16.68 0.01
C ALA A 109 -7.42 -17.12 1.25
N PRO A 110 -6.75 -17.55 2.32
CA PRO A 110 -7.42 -17.89 3.58
C PRO A 110 -8.20 -16.69 4.14
N VAL A 111 -9.38 -16.94 4.70
CA VAL A 111 -10.26 -15.88 5.25
C VAL A 111 -9.56 -15.03 6.31
N TRP A 112 -8.72 -15.65 7.15
CA TRP A 112 -7.97 -14.92 8.16
C TRP A 112 -7.01 -13.90 7.54
N PHE A 113 -6.39 -14.24 6.40
CA PHE A 113 -5.45 -13.35 5.72
C PHE A 113 -6.20 -12.18 5.11
N ILE A 114 -7.30 -12.46 4.38
CA ILE A 114 -8.15 -11.43 3.79
C ILE A 114 -8.61 -10.43 4.87
N ALA A 115 -9.04 -10.93 6.03
CA ALA A 115 -9.47 -10.09 7.14
C ALA A 115 -8.33 -9.20 7.66
N VAL A 116 -7.17 -9.78 7.96
CA VAL A 116 -6.00 -9.02 8.45
C VAL A 116 -5.56 -7.97 7.43
N ASP A 117 -5.49 -8.35 6.17
CA ASP A 117 -5.02 -7.49 5.08
C ASP A 117 -5.96 -6.30 4.87
N LEU A 118 -7.25 -6.54 4.66
CA LEU A 118 -8.24 -5.48 4.44
C LEU A 118 -8.37 -4.53 5.65
N LEU A 119 -8.27 -5.06 6.87
CA LEU A 119 -8.42 -4.25 8.08
C LEU A 119 -7.16 -3.44 8.41
N VAL A 120 -5.96 -3.94 8.09
CA VAL A 120 -4.70 -3.39 8.60
C VAL A 120 -3.85 -2.73 7.51
N ALA A 121 -3.79 -3.31 6.31
CA ALA A 121 -2.83 -2.88 5.30
C ALA A 121 -3.19 -1.55 4.62
N TYR A 122 -4.45 -1.11 4.71
CA TYR A 122 -4.92 0.04 3.93
C TYR A 122 -5.18 1.28 4.77
N LEU A 123 -6.35 1.35 5.42
CA LEU A 123 -6.78 2.56 6.14
C LEU A 123 -5.88 2.88 7.35
N PRO A 124 -5.45 1.91 8.17
CA PRO A 124 -4.51 2.19 9.26
C PRO A 124 -3.15 2.70 8.76
N MET A 125 -2.64 2.14 7.65
CA MET A 125 -1.38 2.59 7.07
C MET A 125 -1.48 3.99 6.45
N ALA A 126 -2.60 4.30 5.79
CA ALA A 126 -2.87 5.66 5.32
C ALA A 126 -3.00 6.66 6.47
N TRP A 127 -3.71 6.28 7.55
CA TRP A 127 -3.79 7.08 8.77
C TRP A 127 -2.40 7.33 9.36
N TRP A 128 -1.57 6.29 9.49
CA TRP A 128 -0.22 6.42 10.03
C TRP A 128 0.66 7.32 9.16
N ALA A 129 0.61 7.15 7.84
CA ALA A 129 1.27 8.02 6.88
C ALA A 129 0.85 9.49 7.05
N THR A 130 -0.44 9.77 7.25
CA THR A 130 -0.92 11.15 7.44
C THR A 130 -0.42 11.77 8.75
N ARG A 131 -0.30 10.98 9.83
CA ARG A 131 0.29 11.43 11.11
C ARG A 131 1.76 11.80 10.95
N ILE A 132 2.52 10.97 10.24
CA ILE A 132 3.94 11.24 9.94
C ILE A 132 4.07 12.45 9.03
N GLY A 133 3.28 12.52 7.95
CA GLY A 133 3.28 13.65 7.01
C GLY A 133 2.92 14.98 7.68
N ALA A 134 2.04 14.98 8.68
CA ALA A 134 1.75 16.18 9.47
C ALA A 134 2.96 16.64 10.30
N ARG A 135 3.64 15.70 10.99
CA ARG A 135 4.83 16.00 11.81
C ARG A 135 6.00 16.53 10.97
N LEU A 136 6.27 15.91 9.82
CA LEU A 136 7.34 16.34 8.91
C LEU A 136 7.13 17.76 8.39
N GLN A 137 5.87 18.18 8.22
CA GLN A 137 5.55 19.52 7.73
C GLN A 137 5.56 20.57 8.83
N ALA A 138 5.17 20.19 10.05
CA ALA A 138 5.34 21.06 11.23
C ALA A 138 6.83 21.35 11.49
N GLY A 139 7.70 20.34 11.38
CA GLY A 139 9.15 20.51 11.52
C GLY A 139 9.77 21.45 10.47
N LYS A 140 9.27 21.42 9.22
CA LYS A 140 9.70 22.36 8.16
C LYS A 140 9.25 23.80 8.38
N ALA A 141 8.20 24.01 9.19
CA ALA A 141 7.65 25.33 9.48
C ALA A 141 8.23 25.96 10.76
N ALA A 142 9.00 25.21 11.55
CA ALA A 142 9.67 25.75 12.73
C ALA A 142 10.80 26.70 12.31
N PRO A 143 10.92 27.90 12.94
CA PRO A 143 12.02 28.80 12.65
C PRO A 143 13.35 28.12 13.00
N ALA A 144 14.37 28.33 12.17
CA ALA A 144 15.74 27.92 12.53
C ALA A 144 16.10 28.63 13.84
N THR A 145 16.42 27.85 14.87
CA THR A 145 16.90 28.40 16.15
C THR A 145 18.16 29.23 15.89
N PRO A 146 18.26 30.45 16.46
CA PRO A 146 19.42 31.33 16.29
C PRO A 146 20.70 30.74 16.89
#